data_AF-A0A2E9RSY8-F1
#
_entry.id   AF-A0A2E9RSY8-F1
#
_cell.length_a   1.000
_cell.length_b   1.000
_cell.length_c   1.000
_cell.angle_alpha   90.00
_cell.angle_beta   90.00
_cell.angle_gamma   90.00
#
_symmetry.space_group_name_H-M   'P 1'
#
loop_
_entity.id
_entity.type
_entity.pdbx_description
1 polymer ?
#
loop_
_entity_poly.entity_id
_entity_poly.type
_entity_poly.pdbx_seq_one_letter_code
_entity_poly.pdbx_strand_id
1 'polypeptide(L)'
;MVAFGNESVFIPHSMNPFHSISYALLFTSIFAFGKETRPNVIFLFTDDQVSYSLGCFWNKDVKTPRIDSLSEAGMTFDHHYDVELFRK
;
A
#
# COMPACT_ATOMS: atom_id res chain seq x y z
N MET A 1 33.04 25.48 -1.66
CA MET A 1 33.34 24.19 -1.01
C MET A 1 32.18 23.88 -0.09
N VAL A 2 31.32 22.92 -0.47
CA VAL A 2 30.25 22.46 0.41
C VAL A 2 30.77 21.18 1.08
N ALA A 3 30.96 21.22 2.40
CA ALA A 3 31.47 20.09 3.15
C ALA A 3 30.29 19.29 3.71
N PHE A 4 30.16 18.03 3.29
CA PHE A 4 29.30 17.04 3.92
C PHE A 4 30.19 15.92 4.48
N GLY A 5 30.47 15.95 5.79
CA GLY A 5 31.22 14.90 6.47
C GLY A 5 32.70 14.78 6.09
N ASN A 6 33.27 13.58 6.28
CA ASN A 6 34.69 13.25 6.08
C ASN A 6 35.11 13.10 4.60
N GLU A 7 34.21 13.39 3.65
CA GLU A 7 34.53 13.37 2.22
C GLU A 7 34.32 14.77 1.63
N SER A 8 35.43 15.44 1.34
CA SER A 8 35.41 16.75 0.69
C SER A 8 35.32 16.57 -0.83
N VAL A 9 34.12 16.78 -1.39
CA VAL A 9 33.95 16.88 -2.84
C VAL A 9 34.49 18.24 -3.30
N PHE A 10 35.60 18.21 -4.04
CA PHE A 10 36.26 19.39 -4.60
C PHE A 10 35.48 19.92 -5.81
N ILE A 11 34.71 20.99 -5.62
CA ILE A 11 34.10 21.72 -6.74
C ILE A 11 35.12 22.73 -7.25
N PRO A 12 35.61 22.63 -8.51
CA PRO A 12 36.61 23.54 -9.04
C PRO A 12 36.09 24.98 -9.06
N HIS A 13 36.91 25.92 -8.58
CA HIS A 13 36.53 27.30 -8.25
C HIS A 13 36.31 28.22 -9.47
N SER A 14 36.34 27.69 -10.69
CA SER A 14 36.16 28.42 -11.95
C SER A 14 35.27 27.64 -12.92
N MET A 15 33.98 27.50 -12.58
CA MET A 15 32.97 26.97 -13.50
C MET A 15 31.82 27.96 -13.62
N ASN A 16 31.43 28.24 -14.87
CA ASN A 16 30.31 29.12 -15.20
C ASN A 16 29.02 28.68 -14.46
N PRO A 17 28.19 29.60 -13.96
CA PRO A 17 27.01 29.29 -13.15
C PRO A 17 26.03 28.33 -13.85
N PHE A 18 26.03 28.31 -15.18
CA PHE A 18 25.24 27.39 -16.00
C PHE A 18 25.58 25.90 -15.80
N HIS A 19 26.84 25.53 -15.62
CA HIS A 19 27.21 24.13 -15.39
C HIS A 19 26.85 23.66 -13.98
N SER A 20 26.90 24.55 -12.99
CA SER A 20 26.54 24.23 -11.61
C SER A 20 25.04 23.88 -11.49
N ILE A 21 24.18 24.59 -12.23
CA ILE A 21 22.74 24.29 -12.32
C ILE A 21 22.51 22.93 -12.99
N SER A 22 23.26 22.63 -14.06
CA SER A 22 23.15 21.35 -14.76
C SER A 22 23.53 20.16 -13.86
N TYR A 23 24.58 20.30 -13.05
CA TYR A 23 24.97 19.28 -12.06
C TYR A 23 23.95 19.13 -10.93
N ALA A 24 23.36 20.23 -10.45
CA ALA A 24 22.32 20.20 -9.42
C ALA A 24 21.03 19.52 -9.93
N LEU A 25 20.63 19.77 -11.18
CA LEU A 25 19.50 19.10 -11.82
C LEU A 25 19.74 17.59 -11.99
N LEU A 26 20.95 17.21 -12.42
CA LEU A 26 21.34 15.80 -12.55
C LEU A 26 21.34 15.10 -11.19
N PHE A 27 21.80 15.77 -10.13
CA PHE A 27 21.80 15.26 -8.76
C PHE A 27 20.38 15.05 -8.24
N THR A 28 19.47 16.01 -8.46
CA THR A 28 18.08 15.94 -8.00
C THR A 28 17.31 14.78 -8.66
N SER A 29 17.64 14.44 -9.91
CA SER A 29 17.02 13.32 -10.63
C SER A 29 17.37 11.94 -10.05
N ILE A 30 18.52 11.79 -9.38
CA ILE A 30 18.97 10.49 -8.84
C ILE A 30 18.27 10.17 -7.51
N PHE A 31 17.87 11.17 -6.73
CA PHE A 31 17.19 10.99 -5.44
C PHE A 31 15.66 10.93 -5.53
N ALA A 32 15.09 11.01 -6.73
CA ALA A 32 13.65 10.84 -6.95
C ALA A 32 13.26 9.35 -6.90
N PHE A 33 13.41 8.72 -5.73
CA PHE A 33 12.91 7.36 -5.51
C PHE A 33 11.42 7.41 -5.18
N GLY A 34 10.58 6.80 -6.02
CA GLY A 34 9.14 6.73 -5.82
C GLY A 34 8.78 5.89 -4.59
N LYS A 35 7.76 6.32 -3.85
CA LYS A 35 7.20 5.56 -2.72
C LYS A 35 6.75 4.19 -3.20
N GLU A 36 7.21 3.11 -2.56
CA GLU A 36 6.82 1.75 -2.93
C GLU A 36 5.29 1.58 -2.73
N THR A 37 4.54 1.47 -3.83
CA THR A 37 3.07 1.52 -3.86
C THR A 37 2.41 0.16 -3.66
N ARG A 38 3.12 -0.81 -3.08
CA ARG A 38 2.58 -2.16 -2.89
C ARG A 38 1.62 -2.19 -1.69
N PRO A 39 0.34 -2.55 -1.87
CA PRO A 39 -0.59 -2.64 -0.76
C PRO A 39 -0.27 -3.85 0.12
N ASN A 40 -0.59 -3.77 1.41
CA ASN A 40 -0.59 -4.92 2.31
C ASN A 40 -1.89 -5.71 2.10
N VAL A 41 -1.78 -7.02 1.94
CA VAL A 41 -2.94 -7.92 1.79
C VAL A 41 -3.08 -8.74 3.05
N ILE A 42 -4.25 -8.65 3.70
CA ILE A 42 -4.62 -9.47 4.85
C ILE A 42 -5.77 -10.37 4.42
N PHE A 43 -5.57 -11.69 4.51
CA PHE A 43 -6.60 -12.68 4.23
C PHE A 43 -7.14 -13.24 5.54
N LEU A 44 -8.43 -13.01 5.80
CA LEU A 44 -9.13 -13.50 6.99
C LEU A 44 -10.09 -14.61 6.54
N PHE A 45 -10.03 -15.75 7.21
CA PHE A 45 -10.86 -16.91 6.90
C PHE A 45 -11.42 -17.50 8.21
N THR A 46 -12.68 -17.92 8.18
CA THR A 46 -13.44 -18.37 9.35
C THR A 46 -14.07 -19.72 9.05
N ASP A 47 -13.99 -20.64 10.01
CA ASP A 47 -14.58 -21.97 9.91
C ASP A 47 -16.11 -21.92 10.10
N ASP A 48 -16.85 -22.74 9.37
CA ASP A 48 -18.32 -22.89 9.44
C ASP A 48 -19.14 -21.57 9.39
N GLN A 49 -18.61 -20.50 8.78
CA GLN A 49 -19.30 -19.21 8.72
C GLN A 49 -20.31 -19.15 7.57
N VAL A 50 -21.58 -19.32 7.90
CA VAL A 50 -22.71 -19.13 6.96
C VAL A 50 -23.05 -17.64 6.78
N SER A 51 -23.47 -17.21 5.59
CA SER A 51 -23.81 -15.79 5.33
C SER A 51 -24.84 -15.22 6.32
N TYR A 52 -25.80 -16.04 6.77
CA TYR A 52 -26.83 -15.63 7.74
C TYR A 52 -26.26 -15.29 9.14
N SER A 53 -25.01 -15.65 9.44
CA SER A 53 -24.35 -15.33 10.72
C SER A 53 -23.64 -13.96 10.74
N LEU A 54 -23.84 -13.13 9.71
CA LEU A 54 -23.33 -11.77 9.63
C LEU A 54 -24.46 -10.76 9.48
N GLY A 55 -24.31 -9.61 10.15
CA GLY A 55 -25.29 -8.51 10.11
C GLY A 55 -25.45 -7.90 8.72
N CYS A 56 -24.36 -7.78 7.97
CA CYS A 56 -24.36 -7.24 6.60
C CYS A 56 -25.17 -8.08 5.58
N PHE A 57 -25.46 -9.36 5.86
CA PHE A 57 -26.27 -10.23 5.00
C PHE A 57 -27.74 -10.29 5.44
N TRP A 58 -28.32 -9.12 5.75
CA TRP A 58 -29.75 -8.91 6.05
C TRP A 58 -30.26 -9.48 7.38
N ASN A 59 -29.38 -10.02 8.22
CA ASN A 59 -29.76 -10.51 9.55
C ASN A 59 -29.62 -9.41 10.62
N LYS A 60 -30.74 -8.75 10.96
CA LYS A 60 -30.76 -7.65 11.94
C LYS A 60 -30.53 -8.09 13.39
N ASP A 61 -30.68 -9.38 13.70
CA ASP A 61 -30.50 -9.90 15.06
C ASP A 61 -29.02 -10.18 15.36
N VAL A 62 -28.22 -10.40 14.32
CA VAL A 62 -26.77 -10.61 14.40
C VAL A 62 -26.05 -9.26 14.48
N LYS A 63 -25.08 -9.17 15.39
CA LYS A 63 -24.27 -7.96 15.60
C LYS A 63 -22.81 -8.24 15.27
N THR A 64 -22.37 -7.78 14.10
CA THR A 64 -20.97 -7.93 13.64
C THR A 64 -20.37 -6.60 13.21
N PRO A 65 -20.37 -5.57 14.09
CA PRO A 65 -20.18 -4.18 13.68
C PRO A 65 -18.85 -3.88 12.97
N ARG A 66 -17.81 -4.68 13.21
CA ARG A 66 -16.51 -4.54 12.52
C ARG A 66 -16.53 -5.15 11.13
N ILE A 67 -17.21 -6.27 10.93
CA ILE A 67 -17.38 -6.89 9.61
C ILE A 67 -18.39 -6.08 8.80
N ASP A 68 -19.45 -5.60 9.44
CA ASP A 68 -20.46 -4.74 8.82
C ASP A 68 -19.81 -3.43 8.31
N SER A 69 -18.93 -2.79 9.10
CA SER A 69 -18.21 -1.60 8.62
C SER A 69 -17.22 -1.90 7.49
N LEU A 70 -16.64 -3.11 7.43
CA LEU A 70 -15.78 -3.54 6.33
C LEU A 70 -16.60 -3.75 5.04
N SER A 71 -17.80 -4.31 5.18
CA SER A 71 -18.76 -4.48 4.09
C SER A 71 -19.21 -3.12 3.52
N GLU A 72 -19.54 -2.15 4.37
CA GLU A 72 -19.94 -0.79 3.97
C GLU A 72 -18.80 0.01 3.32
N ALA A 73 -17.57 -0.12 3.82
CA ALA A 73 -16.41 0.61 3.30
C ALA A 73 -15.81 -0.03 2.03
N GLY A 74 -16.23 -1.25 1.70
CA GLY A 74 -15.62 -2.09 0.67
C GLY A 74 -16.63 -2.67 -0.30
N MET A 75 -16.42 -3.94 -0.64
CA MET A 75 -17.27 -4.70 -1.55
C MET A 75 -17.70 -5.99 -0.87
N THR A 76 -18.99 -6.32 -1.01
CA THR A 76 -19.58 -7.55 -0.50
C THR A 76 -20.05 -8.41 -1.67
N PHE A 77 -19.82 -9.71 -1.59
CA PHE A 77 -20.25 -10.66 -2.61
C PHE A 77 -21.50 -11.41 -2.15
N ASP A 78 -22.66 -11.05 -2.71
CA ASP A 78 -23.94 -11.69 -2.35
C ASP A 78 -24.07 -13.12 -2.88
N HIS A 79 -23.26 -13.47 -3.87
CA HIS A 79 -23.23 -14.79 -4.51
C HIS A 79 -21.82 -15.37 -4.46
N HIS A 80 -21.42 -15.86 -3.29
CA HIS A 80 -20.18 -16.61 -3.07
C HIS A 80 -20.51 -18.09 -2.85
N TYR A 81 -19.72 -18.99 -3.43
CA TYR A 81 -19.95 -20.43 -3.38
C TYR A 81 -18.68 -21.12 -2.93
N ASP A 82 -18.80 -21.96 -1.92
CA ASP A 82 -17.74 -22.87 -1.52
C ASP A 82 -17.86 -24.17 -2.32
N VAL A 83 -16.74 -24.61 -2.87
CA VAL A 83 -16.68 -25.87 -3.60
C VAL A 83 -16.23 -26.94 -2.62
N GLU A 84 -17.17 -27.75 -2.14
CA GLU A 84 -16.81 -28.86 -1.28
C GLU A 84 -16.37 -30.06 -2.12
N LEU A 85 -15.09 -30.42 -2.00
CA LEU A 85 -14.55 -31.60 -2.65
C LEU A 85 -14.88 -32.84 -1.79
N PHE A 86 -16.07 -33.41 -2.00
CA PHE A 86 -16.36 -34.76 -1.50
C PHE A 86 -15.44 -35.77 -2.21
N ARG A 87 -14.26 -36.03 -1.64
CA ARG A 87 -13.56 -37.30 -1.90
C ARG A 87 -14.35 -38.40 -1.22
N LYS A 88 -15.05 -39.21 -2.02
CA LYS A 88 -15.47 -40.56 -1.61
C LYS A 88 -14.28 -41.41 -1.21
#